data_AF-A0AAP7A149-F1
#
_entry.id   AF-A0AAP7A149-F1
#
_cell.length_a   1.000
_cell.length_b   1.000
_cell.length_c   1.000
_cell.angle_alpha   90.00
_cell.angle_beta   90.00
_cell.angle_gamma   90.00
#
_symmetry.space_group_name_H-M   'P 1'
#
loop_
_entity.id
_entity.type
_entity.pdbx_description
1 polymer ?
#
loop_
_entity_poly.entity_id
_entity_poly.type
_entity_poly.pdbx_seq_one_letter_code
_entity_poly.pdbx_strand_id
1 'polypeptide(L)' 'MSNKSDNNSGGIGVLGLLGVAFVVLKLTGVIDWSWWLVTLPFWGGVAIAIIILLIHLFVIGVNEISKKG' A
#
# COMPACT_ATOMS: atom_id res chain seq x y z
N MET A 1 10.46 38.10 3.92
CA MET A 1 11.26 36.91 4.28
C MET A 1 10.43 36.06 5.24
N SER A 2 9.93 34.90 4.83
CA SER A 2 9.24 33.96 5.73
C SER A 2 9.79 32.56 5.49
N ASN A 3 10.65 32.11 6.40
CA ASN A 3 11.25 30.79 6.35
C ASN A 3 10.21 29.79 6.87
N LYS A 4 9.58 29.01 5.98
CA LYS A 4 8.77 27.87 6.40
C LYS A 4 9.73 26.73 6.74
N SER A 5 9.91 26.49 8.03
CA SER A 5 10.50 25.26 8.52
C SER A 5 9.46 24.16 8.32
N ASP A 6 9.57 23.46 7.19
CA ASP A 6 8.84 22.22 6.95
C ASP A 6 9.42 21.14 7.86
N ASN A 7 8.83 21.02 9.04
CA ASN A 7 9.16 20.00 10.03
C ASN A 7 8.60 18.67 9.54
N ASN A 8 9.27 18.07 8.56
CA ASN A 8 8.88 16.80 7.98
C ASN A 8 9.21 15.69 8.99
N SER A 9 8.33 15.49 9.98
CA SER A 9 8.40 14.39 10.94
C SER A 9 8.07 13.09 10.20
N GLY A 10 9.09 12.53 9.54
CA GLY A 10 9.08 11.20 8.94
C GLY A 10 9.04 10.12 10.02
N GLY A 11 7.95 10.07 10.78
CA GLY A 11 7.66 8.91 11.63
C GLY A 11 7.19 7.78 10.73
N ILE A 12 7.81 6.60 10.85
CA ILE A 12 7.25 5.38 10.26
C ILE A 12 5.79 5.31 10.70
N GLY A 13 4.87 5.31 9.75
CA GLY A 13 3.45 5.26 10.07
C GLY A 13 3.19 4.01 10.90
N VAL A 14 2.32 4.11 11.90
CA VAL A 14 1.93 2.99 12.79
C VAL A 14 1.59 1.72 11.98
N LEU A 15 1.08 1.87 10.77
CA LEU A 15 0.83 0.79 9.82
C LEU A 15 2.08 -0.01 9.42
N GLY A 16 3.22 0.65 9.18
CA GLY A 16 4.48 -0.03 8.86
C GLY A 16 5.04 -0.79 10.06
N LEU A 17 4.97 -0.17 11.25
CA LEU A 17 5.46 -0.77 12.50
C LEU A 17 4.59 -1.97 12.92
N LEU A 18 3.27 -1.87 12.73
CA LEU A 18 2.33 -2.98 12.93
C LEU A 18 2.56 -4.11 11.92
N GLY A 19 2.86 -3.78 10.66
CA GLY A 19 3.25 -4.77 9.65
C GLY A 19 4.49 -5.56 10.03
N VAL A 20 5.54 -4.88 10.51
CA VAL A 20 6.76 -5.53 11.00
C VAL A 20 6.47 -6.36 12.26
N ALA A 21 5.65 -5.87 13.19
CA ALA A 21 5.28 -6.61 14.40
C ALA A 21 4.57 -7.94 14.08
N PHE A 22 3.65 -7.96 13.11
CA PHE A 22 2.99 -9.20 12.65
C PHE A 22 3.96 -10.20 12.02
N VAL A 23 4.98 -9.72 11.29
CA VAL A 23 6.03 -10.57 10.70
C VAL A 23 6.90 -11.21 11.79
N VAL A 24 7.32 -10.41 12.79
CA VAL A 24 8.14 -10.88 13.91
C VAL A 24 7.39 -11.93 14.74
N LEU A 25 6.11 -11.69 15.05
CA LEU A 25 5.30 -12.62 15.86
C LEU A 25 5.13 -14.01 15.20
N LYS A 26 5.19 -14.06 13.88
CA LYS A 26 5.15 -15.32 13.13
C LYS A 26 6.50 -16.04 13.10
N LEU A 27 7.60 -15.29 12.96
CA LEU A 27 8.95 -15.84 13.02
C LEU A 27 9.29 -16.40 14.41
N THR A 28 8.74 -15.81 15.48
CA THR A 28 8.90 -16.31 16.85
C THR A 28 8.06 -17.56 17.16
N GLY A 29 7.32 -18.09 16.18
CA GLY A 29 6.64 -19.40 16.31
C GLY A 29 5.46 -19.41 17.29
N VAL A 30 4.96 -18.23 17.68
CA VAL A 30 3.81 -18.11 18.60
C VAL A 30 2.51 -18.57 17.92
N ILE A 31 2.45 -18.59 16.59
CA ILE A 31 1.24 -18.93 15.82
C ILE A 31 1.59 -19.69 14.52
N ASP A 32 1.00 -20.87 14.32
CA ASP A 32 1.18 -21.75 13.14
C ASP A 32 0.38 -21.32 11.89
N TRP A 33 -0.22 -20.14 11.92
CA TRP A 33 -1.24 -19.76 10.94
C TRP A 33 -0.69 -19.55 9.52
N SER A 34 -1.55 -19.58 8.49
CA SER A 34 -1.13 -19.43 7.09
C SER A 34 -0.54 -18.04 6.78
N TRP A 35 0.49 -17.99 5.93
CA TRP A 35 1.17 -16.74 5.50
C TRP A 35 0.26 -15.73 4.81
N TRP A 36 -0.88 -16.18 4.31
CA TRP A 36 -1.95 -15.35 3.78
C TRP A 36 -2.46 -14.29 4.77
N LEU A 37 -2.57 -14.60 6.07
CA LEU A 37 -3.06 -13.64 7.07
C LEU A 37 -1.99 -12.67 7.58
N VAL A 38 -0.72 -13.07 7.53
CA VAL A 38 0.41 -12.17 7.82
C VAL A 38 0.65 -11.18 6.70
N THR A 39 0.41 -11.58 5.46
CA THR A 39 0.50 -10.68 4.32
C THR A 39 -0.75 -9.81 4.17
N LEU A 40 -1.87 -10.11 4.85
CA LEU A 40 -3.14 -9.37 4.72
C LEU A 40 -3.02 -7.84 4.81
N PRO A 41 -2.26 -7.24 5.76
CA PRO A 41 -2.01 -5.79 5.77
C PRO A 41 -1.26 -5.29 4.53
N PHE A 42 -0.38 -6.11 3.94
CA PHE A 42 0.27 -5.83 2.66
C PHE A 42 -0.70 -6.00 1.47
N TRP A 43 -1.55 -7.03 1.48
CA TRP A 43 -2.58 -7.24 0.45
C TRP A 43 -3.60 -6.10 0.43
N GLY A 44 -3.93 -5.49 1.57
CA GLY A 44 -4.82 -4.32 1.60
C GLY A 44 -4.28 -3.16 0.77
N GLY A 45 -3.00 -2.79 0.99
CA GLY A 45 -2.34 -1.74 0.20
C GLY A 45 -2.12 -2.15 -1.26
N VAL A 46 -1.67 -3.38 -1.51
CA VAL A 46 -1.38 -3.90 -2.86
C VAL A 46 -2.66 -4.04 -3.69
N ALA A 47 -3.77 -4.51 -3.10
CA ALA A 47 -5.05 -4.64 -3.79
C ALA A 47 -5.61 -3.27 -4.21
N ILE A 48 -5.56 -2.28 -3.32
CA ILE A 48 -5.97 -0.90 -3.65
C ILE A 48 -5.10 -0.33 -4.78
N ALA A 49 -3.79 -0.53 -4.71
CA ALA A 49 -2.87 -0.07 -5.76
C ALA A 49 -3.17 -0.72 -7.12
N ILE A 50 -3.42 -2.03 -7.16
CA ILE A 50 -3.77 -2.76 -8.39
C ILE A 50 -5.10 -2.24 -8.96
N ILE A 51 -6.12 -2.04 -8.13
CA ILE A 51 -7.42 -1.52 -8.56
C ILE A 51 -7.26 -0.13 -9.19
N ILE A 52 -6.51 0.78 -8.56
CA ILE A 52 -6.26 2.11 -9.10
C ILE A 52 -5.55 2.02 -10.45
N LEU A 53 -4.54 1.17 -10.58
CA LEU A 53 -3.77 0.98 -11.82
C LEU A 53 -4.67 0.46 -12.96
N LEU A 54 -5.54 -0.51 -12.67
CA LEU A 54 -6.50 -1.04 -13.64
C LEU A 54 -7.51 0.02 -14.09
N ILE A 55 -8.07 0.80 -13.16
CA ILE A 55 -8.99 1.90 -13.49
C ILE A 55 -8.26 2.93 -14.38
N HIS A 56 -7.02 3.27 -14.05
CA HIS A 56 -6.24 4.24 -14.81
C HIS A 56 -5.98 3.76 -16.24
N LEU A 57 -5.55 2.51 -16.42
CA LEU A 57 -5.35 1.89 -17.72
C LEU A 57 -6.65 1.82 -18.53
N PHE A 58 -7.75 1.45 -17.88
CA PHE A 58 -9.06 1.36 -18.51
C PHE A 58 -9.54 2.73 -19.03
N VAL A 59 -9.40 3.77 -18.21
CA VAL A 59 -9.77 5.15 -18.57
C VAL A 59 -8.92 5.65 -19.73
N ILE A 60 -7.61 5.43 -19.69
CA ILE A 60 -6.70 5.80 -20.79
C ILE A 60 -7.10 5.06 -22.07
N GLY A 61 -7.30 3.74 -22.00
CA GLY A 61 -7.71 2.94 -23.15
C GLY A 61 -9.02 3.41 -23.78
N VAL A 62 -10.04 3.70 -22.97
CA VAL A 62 -11.32 4.25 -23.44
C VAL A 62 -11.14 5.63 -24.09
N ASN A 63 -10.34 6.50 -23.50
CA ASN A 63 -10.08 7.84 -24.04
C ASN A 63 -9.34 7.79 -25.38
N GLU A 64 -8.37 6.89 -25.54
CA GLU A 64 -7.65 6.67 -26.80
C GLU A 64 -8.61 6.16 -27.90
N ILE A 65 -9.53 5.24 -27.55
CA ILE A 65 -10.54 4.75 -28.50
C ILE A 65 -11.52 5.87 -28.88
N SER A 66 -11.94 6.71 -27.92
CA SER A 66 -12.87 7.81 -28.17
C SER A 66 -12.26 8.96 -28.97
N LYS A 67 -10.94 9.19 -28.91
CA LYS A 67 -10.26 10.25 -29.68
C LYS A 67 -9.99 9.87 -31.13
N LYS A 68 -10.00 8.57 -31.43
CA LYS A 68 -9.61 8.03 -32.74
C LYS A 68 -10.82 7.83 -33.69
N GLY A 69 -12.04 7.93 -33.17
CA GLY A 69 -13.30 7.84 -33.93
C GLY A 69 -13.82 9.18 -34.40
#